data_AF-A0A804HUX6-F1
#
_entry.id   AF-A0A804HUX6-F1
#
_cell.length_a   1.000
_cell.length_b   1.000
_cell.length_c   1.000
_cell.angle_alpha   90.00
_cell.angle_beta   90.00
_cell.angle_gamma   90.00
#
_symmetry.space_group_name_H-M   'P 1'
#
loop_
_entity.id
_entity.type
_entity.pdbx_description
1 polymer ?
#
loop_
_entity_poly.entity_id
_entity_poly.type
_entity_poly.pdbx_seq_one_letter_code
_entity_poly.pdbx_strand_id
1 'polypeptide(L)'
;MAINVGKANLVEQLELILSLRGSYPIVAIDTEFPGFIRDTPRNATEEERYNDVKHNVDNMHLIQLGVALFDEGGNTPWPGCCWQFNFSDFDPDVDASSPDSIELLVIWDLSERNSELCRQLEEVRVGSGPEAVAAAEKHATDSEEEVARLRAELEQSGDSVKELQEFLRLDRAELRLLKSEALGLAKRAEKVEAEARAASDALAEEVRLRPSKDKEAIEAYKRSENFELGLTRMGRVSYEYGYRITLGRFCSCPPGSEVEKDPFASHPVDLEVDMPEDVPFDDRPKTPGE
;
A
#
# COMPACT_ATOMS: atom_id res chain seq x y z
N MET A 1 49.45 -26.27 40.76
CA MET A 1 48.08 -26.36 40.23
C MET A 1 47.27 -27.09 41.28
N ALA A 2 46.09 -26.58 41.65
CA ALA A 2 45.25 -27.22 42.66
C ALA A 2 44.84 -28.63 42.20
N ILE A 3 44.77 -29.56 43.13
CA ILE A 3 44.27 -30.91 42.88
C ILE A 3 42.75 -30.85 42.95
N ASN A 4 42.08 -31.05 41.82
CA ASN A 4 40.63 -31.16 41.78
C ASN A 4 40.18 -32.48 42.40
N VAL A 5 39.33 -32.39 43.43
CA VAL A 5 38.78 -33.52 44.16
C VAL A 5 37.28 -33.61 43.87
N GLY A 6 36.86 -34.78 43.40
CA GLY A 6 35.46 -35.12 43.17
C GLY A 6 35.17 -36.55 43.60
N LYS A 7 33.99 -37.08 43.27
CA LYS A 7 33.53 -38.42 43.73
C LYS A 7 34.54 -39.54 43.45
N ALA A 8 35.25 -39.49 42.32
CA ALA A 8 36.14 -40.57 41.88
C ALA A 8 37.46 -40.67 42.68
N ASN A 9 37.99 -39.56 43.19
CA ASN A 9 39.29 -39.49 43.86
C ASN A 9 39.21 -38.99 45.32
N LEU A 10 38.00 -38.80 45.86
CA LEU A 10 37.78 -38.25 47.21
C LEU A 10 38.52 -39.02 48.30
N VAL A 11 38.39 -40.35 48.33
CA VAL A 11 38.98 -41.20 49.38
C VAL A 11 40.50 -41.12 49.35
N GLU A 12 41.09 -41.27 48.16
CA GLU A 12 42.55 -41.21 47.97
C GLU A 12 43.13 -39.87 48.43
N GLN A 13 42.49 -38.76 48.05
CA GLN A 13 42.98 -37.43 48.41
C GLN A 13 42.79 -37.11 49.90
N LEU A 14 41.71 -37.59 50.53
CA LEU A 14 41.52 -37.46 51.97
C LEU A 14 42.57 -38.25 52.75
N GLU A 15 42.90 -39.48 52.34
CA GLU A 15 43.97 -40.25 52.97
C GLU A 15 45.33 -39.55 52.86
N LEU A 16 45.62 -38.93 51.71
CA LEU A 16 46.83 -38.14 51.52
C LEU A 16 46.87 -36.94 52.48
N ILE A 17 45.79 -36.17 52.58
CA ILE A 17 45.69 -35.04 53.52
C ILE A 17 45.92 -35.51 54.97
N LEU A 18 45.28 -36.62 55.36
CA LEU A 18 45.42 -37.19 56.70
C LEU A 18 46.84 -37.70 56.99
N SER A 19 47.55 -38.20 55.98
CA SER A 19 48.96 -38.61 56.12
C SER A 19 49.90 -37.42 56.36
N LEU A 20 49.56 -36.24 55.82
CA LEU A 20 50.38 -35.03 55.88
C LEU A 20 50.15 -34.22 57.16
N ARG A 21 49.03 -34.41 57.86
CA ARG A 21 48.61 -33.62 59.04
C ARG A 21 49.65 -33.53 60.16
N GLY A 22 50.54 -34.51 60.29
CA GLY A 22 51.57 -34.54 61.31
C GLY A 22 52.73 -33.57 61.03
N SER A 23 53.09 -33.40 59.75
CA SER A 23 54.18 -32.55 59.31
C SER A 23 53.71 -31.15 58.87
N TYR A 24 52.45 -31.04 58.48
CA TYR A 24 51.82 -29.80 57.99
C TYR A 24 50.51 -29.54 58.76
N PRO A 25 50.58 -29.09 60.03
CA PRO A 25 49.41 -28.99 60.90
C PRO A 25 48.55 -27.74 60.68
N ILE A 26 49.01 -26.75 59.92
CA ILE A 26 48.29 -25.50 59.68
C ILE A 26 47.43 -25.67 58.42
N VAL A 27 46.13 -25.35 58.52
CA VAL A 27 45.17 -25.48 57.41
C VAL A 27 44.61 -24.11 57.04
N ALA A 28 44.73 -23.73 55.76
CA ALA A 28 43.96 -22.63 55.19
C ALA A 28 42.75 -23.21 54.46
N ILE A 29 41.60 -22.58 54.66
CA ILE A 29 40.32 -22.99 54.08
C ILE A 29 39.72 -21.82 53.34
N ASP A 30 39.18 -22.09 52.16
CA ASP A 30 38.39 -21.16 51.39
C ASP A 30 37.13 -21.86 50.87
N THR A 31 36.04 -21.14 50.68
CA THR A 31 34.74 -21.74 50.32
C THR A 31 34.01 -20.90 49.30
N GLU A 32 33.47 -21.54 48.27
CA GLU A 32 32.58 -20.90 47.29
C GLU A 32 31.15 -21.39 47.48
N PHE A 33 30.21 -20.46 47.50
CA PHE A 33 28.79 -20.70 47.75
C PHE A 33 27.94 -19.86 46.78
N PRO A 34 26.66 -20.23 46.54
CA PRO A 34 25.81 -19.62 45.52
C PRO A 34 25.26 -18.23 45.94
N GLY A 35 26.15 -17.31 46.30
CA GLY A 35 25.83 -15.93 46.67
C GLY A 35 25.15 -15.78 48.04
N PHE A 36 24.29 -14.78 48.21
CA PHE A 36 23.61 -14.51 49.48
C PHE A 36 22.09 -14.45 49.27
N ILE A 37 21.32 -15.15 50.11
CA ILE A 37 19.85 -15.08 50.13
C ILE A 37 19.39 -13.85 50.92
N ARG A 38 20.09 -13.55 52.02
CA ARG A 38 19.92 -12.34 52.83
C ARG A 38 21.20 -11.52 52.81
N ASP A 39 21.07 -10.24 52.46
CA ASP A 39 22.14 -9.27 52.59
C ASP A 39 22.18 -8.66 53.98
N THR A 40 23.37 -8.57 54.55
CA THR A 40 23.57 -7.88 55.84
C THR A 40 23.92 -6.40 55.61
N PRO A 41 23.15 -5.45 56.18
CA PRO A 41 23.46 -4.03 56.11
C PRO A 41 24.82 -3.69 56.74
N ARG A 42 25.51 -2.68 56.19
CA ARG A 42 26.86 -2.26 56.64
C ARG A 42 26.89 -1.81 58.12
N ASN A 43 25.77 -1.32 58.63
CA ASN A 43 25.57 -0.85 59.99
C ASN A 43 24.89 -1.89 60.90
N ALA A 44 24.73 -3.14 60.44
CA ALA A 44 24.14 -4.21 61.23
C ALA A 44 24.99 -4.53 62.47
N THR A 45 24.31 -4.85 63.56
CA THR A 45 24.91 -5.37 64.79
C THR A 45 25.57 -6.73 64.55
N GLU A 46 26.46 -7.16 65.45
CA GLU A 46 27.09 -8.48 65.34
C GLU A 46 26.07 -9.62 65.40
N GLU A 47 25.00 -9.46 66.19
CA GLU A 47 23.93 -10.44 66.31
C GLU A 47 23.12 -10.56 65.02
N GLU A 48 22.75 -9.44 64.40
CA GLU A 48 22.05 -9.44 63.10
C GLU A 48 22.92 -10.06 62.01
N ARG A 49 24.21 -9.69 61.95
CA ARG A 49 25.17 -10.26 60.99
C ARG A 49 25.32 -11.76 61.17
N TYR A 50 25.43 -12.23 62.40
CA TYR A 50 25.51 -13.66 62.68
C TYR A 50 24.23 -14.38 62.24
N ASN A 51 23.06 -13.81 62.52
CA ASN A 51 21.77 -14.40 62.15
C ASN A 51 21.57 -14.49 60.63
N ASP A 52 22.00 -13.47 59.88
CA ASP A 52 21.93 -13.47 58.42
C ASP A 52 22.91 -14.48 57.81
N VAL A 53 24.16 -14.49 58.26
CA VAL A 53 25.15 -15.50 57.85
C VAL A 53 24.66 -16.90 58.17
N LYS A 54 24.12 -17.12 59.37
CA LYS A 54 23.55 -18.41 59.77
C LYS A 54 22.40 -18.81 58.85
N HIS A 55 21.48 -17.89 58.55
CA HIS A 55 20.36 -18.17 57.65
C HIS A 55 20.84 -18.54 56.25
N ASN A 56 21.82 -17.81 55.71
CA ASN A 56 22.43 -18.11 54.42
C ASN A 56 23.09 -19.50 54.41
N VAL A 57 23.90 -19.81 55.44
CA VAL A 57 24.59 -21.10 55.57
C VAL A 57 23.62 -22.27 55.76
N ASP A 58 22.55 -22.10 56.53
CA ASP A 58 21.55 -23.16 56.77
C ASP A 58 20.73 -23.51 55.51
N ASN A 59 20.62 -22.58 54.54
CA ASN A 59 19.70 -22.69 53.40
C ASN A 59 20.41 -22.76 52.03
N MET A 60 21.74 -22.77 51.98
CA MET A 60 22.51 -22.91 50.75
C MET A 60 23.42 -24.15 50.80
N HIS A 61 23.62 -24.76 49.66
CA HIS A 61 24.61 -25.82 49.50
C HIS A 61 25.98 -25.22 49.13
N LEU A 62 27.03 -25.83 49.67
CA LEU A 62 28.41 -25.46 49.38
C LEU A 62 28.77 -25.94 47.97
N ILE A 63 29.39 -25.10 47.15
CA ILE A 63 29.78 -25.45 45.78
C ILE A 63 31.20 -26.01 45.76
N GLN A 64 32.13 -25.30 46.41
CA GLN A 64 33.54 -25.69 46.48
C GLN A 64 34.14 -25.44 47.86
N LEU A 65 35.09 -26.30 48.23
CA LEU A 65 35.96 -26.14 49.39
C LEU A 65 37.43 -26.21 48.95
N GLY A 66 38.16 -25.11 49.12
CA GLY A 66 39.60 -25.04 48.96
C GLY A 66 40.31 -25.38 50.27
N VAL A 67 41.32 -26.24 50.22
CA VAL A 67 42.15 -26.62 51.37
C VAL A 67 43.62 -26.53 51.01
N ALA A 68 44.42 -25.86 51.84
CA ALA A 68 45.88 -25.84 51.73
C ALA A 68 46.53 -26.16 53.09
N LEU A 69 47.60 -26.95 53.07
CA LEU A 69 48.32 -27.38 54.27
C LEU A 69 49.69 -26.70 54.35
N PHE A 70 50.08 -26.27 55.55
CA PHE A 70 51.34 -25.60 55.83
C PHE A 70 52.02 -26.18 57.08
N ASP A 71 53.35 -26.13 57.09
CA ASP A 71 54.17 -26.35 58.28
C ASP A 71 54.26 -25.06 59.14
N GLU A 72 54.93 -25.13 60.29
CA GLU A 72 55.13 -23.95 61.17
C GLU A 72 55.94 -22.82 60.50
N GLY A 73 56.69 -23.13 59.45
CA GLY A 73 57.45 -22.16 58.65
C GLY A 73 56.65 -21.57 57.48
N GLY A 74 55.40 -21.99 57.26
CA GLY A 74 54.57 -21.55 56.14
C GLY A 74 54.89 -22.24 54.81
N ASN A 75 55.64 -23.35 54.83
CA ASN A 75 55.93 -24.14 53.63
C ASN A 75 54.85 -25.18 53.38
N THR A 76 54.60 -25.47 52.10
CA THR A 76 53.67 -26.51 51.66
C THR A 76 54.38 -27.83 51.38
N PRO A 77 53.68 -28.98 51.42
CA PRO A 77 54.25 -30.30 51.10
C PRO A 77 54.99 -30.38 49.76
N TRP A 78 54.48 -29.66 48.77
CA TRP A 78 55.12 -29.39 47.48
C TRP A 78 54.59 -28.07 46.92
N PRO A 79 55.25 -27.46 45.91
CA PRO A 79 54.80 -26.20 45.33
C PRO A 79 53.37 -26.28 44.79
N GLY A 80 52.48 -25.43 45.29
CA GLY A 80 51.07 -25.38 44.87
C GLY A 80 50.21 -26.54 45.36
N CYS A 81 50.58 -27.15 46.50
CA CYS A 81 49.78 -28.15 47.21
C CYS A 81 48.51 -27.49 47.80
N CYS A 82 47.43 -27.52 47.01
CA CYS A 82 46.09 -27.19 47.45
C CYS A 82 45.09 -28.17 46.84
N TRP A 83 44.02 -28.47 47.56
CA TRP A 83 42.92 -29.31 47.12
C TRP A 83 41.69 -28.43 46.91
N GLN A 84 40.98 -28.68 45.82
CA GLN A 84 39.70 -28.06 45.52
C GLN A 84 38.64 -29.16 45.45
N PHE A 85 37.84 -29.27 46.51
CA PHE A 85 36.73 -30.20 46.58
C PHE A 85 35.53 -29.58 45.87
N ASN A 86 35.04 -30.26 44.84
CA ASN A 86 33.86 -29.87 44.10
C ASN A 86 32.67 -30.72 44.56
N PHE A 87 31.64 -30.08 45.08
CA PHE A 87 30.39 -30.71 45.50
C PHE A 87 29.45 -30.84 44.28
N SER A 88 28.53 -31.81 44.30
CA SER A 88 27.74 -32.20 43.10
C SER A 88 26.26 -32.40 43.41
N ASP A 89 25.87 -31.96 44.59
CA ASP A 89 24.55 -32.00 45.19
C ASP A 89 23.84 -30.64 45.10
N PHE A 90 24.49 -29.63 44.51
CA PHE A 90 23.86 -28.36 44.15
C PHE A 90 23.09 -28.50 42.83
N ASP A 91 21.80 -28.20 42.85
CA ASP A 91 20.92 -28.15 41.69
C ASP A 91 20.36 -26.72 41.52
N PRO A 92 20.75 -25.97 40.46
CA PRO A 92 20.32 -24.59 40.28
C PRO A 92 18.81 -24.44 40.02
N ASP A 93 18.10 -25.50 39.65
CA ASP A 93 16.65 -25.49 39.41
C ASP A 93 15.84 -25.72 40.70
N VAL A 94 16.47 -26.24 41.76
CA VAL A 94 15.81 -26.67 43.01
C VAL A 94 16.34 -25.94 44.24
N ASP A 95 17.63 -25.64 44.28
CA ASP A 95 18.30 -25.07 45.44
C ASP A 95 18.27 -23.54 45.46
N ALA A 96 18.30 -22.97 46.66
CA ALA A 96 18.30 -21.53 46.83
C ALA A 96 19.67 -20.94 46.45
N SER A 97 19.66 -20.01 45.50
CA SER A 97 20.85 -19.31 45.00
C SER A 97 20.53 -17.89 44.56
N SER A 98 21.53 -17.02 44.54
CA SER A 98 21.36 -15.69 43.93
C SER A 98 21.42 -15.78 42.39
N PRO A 99 20.65 -14.95 41.65
CA PRO A 99 20.68 -14.94 40.18
C PRO A 99 22.08 -14.76 39.57
N ASP A 100 22.89 -13.87 40.17
CA ASP A 100 24.26 -13.59 39.72
C ASP A 100 25.19 -14.80 39.88
N SER A 101 24.95 -15.64 40.89
CA SER A 101 25.74 -16.87 41.10
C SER A 101 25.38 -17.98 40.12
N ILE A 102 24.11 -18.07 39.69
CA ILE A 102 23.66 -19.02 38.66
C ILE A 102 24.31 -18.70 37.31
N GLU A 103 24.39 -17.41 36.93
CA GLU A 103 24.99 -17.00 35.66
C GLU A 103 26.47 -17.42 35.58
N LEU A 104 27.22 -17.26 36.67
CA LEU A 104 28.62 -17.70 36.75
C LEU A 104 28.77 -19.22 36.65
N LEU A 105 27.88 -19.99 37.27
CA LEU A 105 27.88 -21.45 37.19
C LEU A 105 27.55 -21.95 35.77
N VAL A 106 26.55 -21.34 35.11
CA VAL A 106 26.20 -21.70 33.72
C VAL A 106 27.36 -21.41 32.76
N ILE A 107 28.07 -20.29 32.95
CA ILE A 107 29.25 -19.97 32.16
C ILE A 107 30.35 -21.01 32.36
N TRP A 108 30.59 -21.45 33.61
CA TRP A 108 31.55 -22.51 33.91
C TRP A 108 31.19 -23.83 33.22
N ASP A 109 29.95 -24.30 33.38
CA ASP A 109 29.47 -25.55 32.77
C ASP A 109 29.55 -25.53 31.24
N LEU A 110 29.19 -24.41 30.61
CA LEU A 110 29.33 -24.23 29.17
C LEU A 110 30.79 -24.26 28.72
N SER A 111 31.70 -23.69 29.52
CA SER A 111 33.14 -23.72 29.26
C SER A 111 33.71 -25.13 29.34
N GLU A 112 33.28 -25.92 30.32
CA GLU A 112 33.69 -27.32 30.48
C GLU A 112 33.19 -28.18 29.32
N ARG A 113 31.91 -28.02 28.94
CA ARG A 113 31.33 -28.70 27.78
C ARG A 113 32.02 -28.33 26.46
N ASN A 114 32.34 -27.06 26.26
CA ASN A 114 33.09 -26.61 25.09
C ASN A 114 34.50 -27.23 25.06
N SER A 115 35.15 -27.32 26.22
CA SER A 115 36.47 -27.96 26.32
C SER A 115 36.42 -29.44 25.96
N GLU A 116 35.39 -30.16 26.43
CA GLU A 116 35.18 -31.56 26.09
C GLU A 116 34.83 -31.77 24.60
N LEU A 117 33.98 -30.91 24.02
CA LEU A 117 33.68 -30.95 22.59
C LEU A 117 34.93 -30.71 21.75
N CYS A 118 35.78 -29.75 22.12
CA CYS A 118 37.07 -29.52 21.46
C CYS A 118 37.98 -30.76 21.55
N ARG A 119 38.00 -31.43 22.70
CA ARG A 119 38.76 -32.68 22.87
C ARG A 119 38.24 -33.79 21.95
N GLN A 120 36.92 -33.97 21.86
CA GLN A 120 36.29 -34.96 20.98
C GLN A 120 36.53 -34.66 19.50
N LEU A 121 36.48 -33.40 19.10
CA LEU A 121 36.82 -32.96 17.75
C LEU A 121 38.27 -33.28 17.40
N GLU A 122 39.21 -33.03 18.33
CA GLU A 122 40.62 -33.37 18.10
C GLU A 122 40.84 -34.89 18.03
N GLU A 123 40.15 -35.67 18.85
CA GLU A 123 40.20 -37.14 18.82
C GLU A 123 39.70 -37.70 17.48
N VAL A 124 38.57 -37.17 16.99
CA VAL A 124 38.04 -37.50 15.65
C VAL A 124 39.00 -37.04 14.55
N ARG A 125 39.64 -35.87 14.71
CA ARG A 125 40.64 -35.34 13.76
C ARG A 125 41.89 -36.21 13.67
N VAL A 126 42.38 -36.73 14.79
CA VAL A 126 43.54 -37.63 14.86
C VAL A 126 43.20 -39.04 14.37
N GLY A 127 41.98 -39.53 14.64
CA GLY A 127 41.49 -40.82 14.13
C GLY A 127 41.16 -40.82 12.64
N SER A 128 40.87 -39.65 12.07
CA SER A 128 40.62 -39.46 10.65
C SER A 128 41.94 -39.23 9.90
N GLY A 129 42.11 -39.85 8.74
CA GLY A 129 43.30 -39.61 7.91
C GLY A 129 43.41 -38.14 7.48
N PRO A 130 44.63 -37.60 7.28
CA PRO A 130 44.84 -36.19 6.90
C PRO A 130 44.13 -35.81 5.60
N GLU A 131 43.90 -36.77 4.71
CA GLU A 131 43.14 -36.60 3.47
C GLU A 131 41.64 -36.39 3.71
N ALA A 132 41.05 -37.10 4.69
CA ALA A 132 39.64 -36.95 5.03
C ALA A 132 39.36 -35.62 5.74
N VAL A 133 40.27 -35.17 6.59
CA VAL A 133 40.19 -33.86 7.27
C VAL A 133 40.32 -32.73 6.25
N ALA A 134 41.31 -32.78 5.36
CA ALA A 134 41.48 -31.78 4.30
C ALA A 134 40.28 -31.74 3.33
N ALA A 135 39.69 -32.90 3.03
CA ALA A 135 38.47 -32.96 2.21
C ALA A 135 37.27 -32.31 2.92
N ALA A 136 37.08 -32.59 4.21
CA ALA A 136 35.99 -32.00 5.00
C ALA A 136 36.14 -30.48 5.18
N GLU A 137 37.35 -30.00 5.47
CA GLU A 137 37.65 -28.56 5.57
C GLU A 137 37.39 -27.85 4.25
N LYS A 138 37.84 -28.44 3.13
CA LYS A 138 37.57 -27.90 1.79
C LYS A 138 36.07 -27.86 1.48
N HIS A 139 35.33 -28.91 1.82
CA HIS A 139 33.88 -28.93 1.63
C HIS A 139 33.16 -27.87 2.49
N ALA A 140 33.66 -27.59 3.70
CA ALA A 140 33.13 -26.53 4.55
C ALA A 140 33.38 -25.16 3.91
N THR A 141 34.59 -24.87 3.42
CA THR A 141 34.88 -23.60 2.74
C THR A 141 34.08 -23.43 1.45
N ASP A 142 33.97 -24.49 0.64
CA ASP A 142 33.19 -24.45 -0.61
C ASP A 142 31.70 -24.14 -0.31
N SER A 143 31.16 -24.73 0.76
CA SER A 143 29.78 -24.49 1.21
C SER A 143 29.59 -23.07 1.77
N GLU A 144 30.55 -22.55 2.53
CA GLU A 144 30.52 -21.17 3.04
C GLU A 144 30.52 -20.15 1.89
N GLU A 145 31.33 -20.38 0.86
CA GLU A 145 31.34 -19.55 -0.35
C GLU A 145 30.01 -19.61 -1.11
N GLU A 146 29.38 -20.78 -1.20
CA GLU A 146 28.05 -20.93 -1.79
C GLU A 146 26.98 -20.19 -0.98
N VAL A 147 27.00 -20.28 0.35
CA VAL A 147 26.10 -19.53 1.22
C VAL A 147 26.30 -18.02 1.05
N ALA A 148 27.54 -17.55 0.95
CA ALA A 148 27.84 -16.15 0.72
C ALA A 148 27.30 -15.67 -0.64
N ARG A 149 27.45 -16.48 -1.71
CA ARG A 149 26.89 -16.20 -3.03
C ARG A 149 25.37 -16.12 -3.02
N LEU A 150 24.69 -17.12 -2.43
CA LEU A 150 23.24 -17.15 -2.34
C LEU A 150 22.67 -15.98 -1.51
N ARG A 151 23.37 -15.57 -0.44
CA ARG A 151 23.00 -14.38 0.34
C ARG A 151 23.09 -13.10 -0.48
N ALA A 152 24.14 -12.94 -1.29
CA ALA A 152 24.28 -11.78 -2.16
C ALA A 152 23.20 -11.73 -3.25
N GLU A 153 22.87 -12.88 -3.85
CA GLU A 153 21.79 -12.98 -4.85
C GLU A 153 20.41 -12.71 -4.23
N LEU A 154 20.17 -13.19 -3.00
CA LEU A 154 18.95 -12.89 -2.26
C LEU A 154 18.79 -11.39 -1.98
N GLU A 155 19.87 -10.71 -1.58
CA GLU A 155 19.84 -9.26 -1.36
C GLU A 155 19.55 -8.50 -2.66
N GLN A 156 20.21 -8.89 -3.76
CA GLN A 156 19.99 -8.31 -5.08
C GLN A 156 18.54 -8.50 -5.57
N SER A 157 17.98 -9.70 -5.36
CA SER A 157 16.58 -9.99 -5.65
C SER A 157 15.65 -9.17 -4.77
N GLY A 158 15.97 -9.02 -3.49
CA GLY A 158 15.25 -8.18 -2.53
C GLY A 158 15.18 -6.71 -2.97
N ASP A 159 16.29 -6.15 -3.44
CA ASP A 159 16.33 -4.78 -3.96
C ASP A 159 15.52 -4.62 -5.25
N SER A 160 15.62 -5.60 -6.16
CA SER A 160 14.81 -5.61 -7.39
C SER A 160 13.30 -5.65 -7.07
N VAL A 161 12.90 -6.41 -6.03
CA VAL A 161 11.50 -6.45 -5.57
C VAL A 161 11.05 -5.10 -5.00
N LYS A 162 11.90 -4.41 -4.23
CA LYS A 162 11.60 -3.07 -3.71
C LYS A 162 11.40 -2.07 -4.84
N GLU A 163 12.27 -2.08 -5.85
CA GLU A 163 12.13 -1.22 -7.03
C GLU A 163 10.83 -1.49 -7.79
N LEU A 164 10.52 -2.76 -8.08
CA LEU A 164 9.27 -3.14 -8.74
C LEU A 164 8.03 -2.73 -7.93
N GLN A 165 8.11 -2.80 -6.59
CA GLN A 165 7.04 -2.38 -5.71
C GLN A 165 6.83 -0.86 -5.76
N GLU A 166 7.90 -0.07 -5.87
CA GLU A 166 7.82 1.38 -6.10
C GLU A 166 7.18 1.70 -7.45
N PHE A 167 7.61 1.06 -8.54
CA PHE A 167 7.01 1.23 -9.87
C PHE A 167 5.51 0.90 -9.85
N LEU A 168 5.12 -0.23 -9.27
CA LEU A 168 3.72 -0.64 -9.19
C LEU A 168 2.87 0.33 -8.35
N ARG A 169 3.47 0.99 -7.36
CA ARG A 169 2.82 2.05 -6.58
C ARG A 169 2.58 3.31 -7.43
N LEU A 170 3.54 3.69 -8.27
CA LEU A 170 3.43 4.83 -9.18
C LEU A 170 2.38 4.57 -10.26
N ASP A 171 2.44 3.44 -10.96
CA ASP A 171 1.45 3.07 -11.98
C ASP A 171 0.03 3.04 -11.41
N ARG A 172 -0.13 2.54 -10.18
CA ARG A 172 -1.43 2.54 -9.50
C ARG A 172 -1.91 3.95 -9.17
N ALA A 173 -1.03 4.92 -8.93
CA ALA A 173 -1.42 6.31 -8.74
C ALA A 173 -1.84 6.96 -10.07
N GLU A 174 -1.07 6.73 -11.13
CA GLU A 174 -1.39 7.22 -12.48
C GLU A 174 -2.74 6.68 -12.99
N LEU A 175 -2.98 5.38 -12.83
CA LEU A 175 -4.28 4.78 -13.20
C LEU A 175 -5.46 5.40 -12.44
N ARG A 176 -5.28 5.80 -11.18
CA ARG A 176 -6.34 6.50 -10.42
C ARG A 176 -6.61 7.89 -10.98
N LEU A 177 -5.56 8.62 -11.37
CA LEU A 177 -5.68 9.94 -11.98
C LEU A 177 -6.41 9.83 -13.32
N LEU A 178 -5.91 8.98 -14.23
CA LEU A 178 -6.52 8.74 -15.55
C LEU A 178 -7.99 8.29 -15.43
N LYS A 179 -8.31 7.43 -14.45
CA LYS A 179 -9.69 7.02 -14.18
C LYS A 179 -10.58 8.20 -13.77
N SER A 180 -10.08 9.11 -12.95
CA SER A 180 -10.82 10.31 -12.53
C SER A 180 -11.04 11.29 -13.69
N GLU A 181 -10.03 11.45 -14.57
CA GLU A 181 -10.12 12.28 -15.77
C GLU A 181 -11.12 11.70 -16.77
N ALA A 182 -11.05 10.39 -17.03
CA ALA A 182 -12.00 9.69 -17.91
C ALA A 182 -13.45 9.85 -17.41
N LEU A 183 -13.67 9.76 -16.08
CA LEU A 183 -14.98 10.00 -15.48
C LEU A 183 -15.44 11.46 -15.70
N GLY A 184 -14.52 12.42 -15.60
CA GLY A 184 -14.81 13.83 -15.86
C GLY A 184 -15.19 14.09 -17.32
N LEU A 185 -14.46 13.48 -18.26
CA LEU A 185 -14.76 13.58 -19.70
C LEU A 185 -16.10 12.92 -20.04
N ALA A 186 -16.41 11.76 -19.47
CA ALA A 186 -17.69 11.09 -19.67
C ALA A 186 -18.88 11.98 -19.26
N LYS A 187 -18.81 12.62 -18.09
CA LYS A 187 -19.86 13.56 -17.64
C LYS A 187 -20.00 14.77 -18.56
N ARG A 188 -18.89 15.28 -19.11
CA ARG A 188 -18.94 16.39 -20.07
C ARG A 188 -19.56 15.96 -21.40
N ALA A 189 -19.24 14.77 -21.88
CA ALA A 189 -19.84 14.21 -23.09
C ALA A 189 -21.36 14.03 -22.93
N GLU A 190 -21.80 13.44 -21.82
CA GLU A 190 -23.23 13.27 -21.50
C GLU A 190 -23.97 14.62 -21.47
N LYS A 191 -23.35 15.65 -20.88
CA LYS A 191 -23.92 17.01 -20.88
C LYS A 191 -24.06 17.57 -22.30
N VAL A 192 -23.03 17.45 -23.12
CA VAL A 192 -23.06 17.93 -24.51
C VAL A 192 -24.10 17.17 -25.33
N GLU A 193 -24.24 15.86 -25.14
CA GLU A 193 -25.28 15.06 -25.79
C GLU A 193 -26.68 15.51 -25.37
N ALA A 194 -26.90 15.79 -24.09
CA ALA A 194 -28.18 16.30 -23.61
C ALA A 194 -28.52 17.69 -24.21
N GLU A 195 -27.54 18.58 -24.28
CA GLU A 195 -27.70 19.90 -24.92
C GLU A 195 -27.99 19.78 -26.43
N ALA A 196 -27.26 18.90 -27.13
CA ALA A 196 -27.49 18.64 -28.55
C ALA A 196 -28.88 18.06 -28.81
N ARG A 197 -29.35 17.15 -27.94
CA ARG A 197 -30.70 16.59 -28.01
C ARG A 197 -31.76 17.66 -27.79
N ALA A 198 -31.60 18.51 -26.78
CA ALA A 198 -32.52 19.61 -26.52
C ALA A 198 -32.59 20.60 -27.69
N ALA A 199 -31.44 20.94 -28.31
CA ALA A 199 -31.39 21.79 -29.49
C ALA A 199 -32.08 21.14 -30.70
N SER A 200 -31.88 19.83 -30.90
CA SER A 200 -32.56 19.06 -31.95
C SER A 200 -34.09 19.06 -31.76
N ASP A 201 -34.56 18.83 -30.53
CA ASP A 201 -35.98 18.81 -30.21
C ASP A 201 -36.62 20.20 -30.42
N ALA A 202 -35.92 21.26 -30.03
CA ALA A 202 -36.37 22.64 -30.27
C ALA A 202 -36.47 22.98 -31.76
N LEU A 203 -35.50 22.53 -32.57
CA LEU A 203 -35.54 22.70 -34.01
C LEU A 203 -36.69 21.91 -34.65
N ALA A 204 -36.91 20.68 -34.19
CA ALA A 204 -38.01 19.85 -34.66
C ALA A 204 -39.37 20.53 -34.40
N GLU A 205 -39.54 21.12 -33.21
CA GLU A 205 -40.78 21.84 -32.88
C GLU A 205 -40.96 23.11 -33.72
N GLU A 206 -39.89 23.89 -33.94
CA GLU A 206 -39.96 25.04 -34.85
C GLU A 206 -40.38 24.61 -36.27
N VAL A 207 -39.79 23.53 -36.79
CA VAL A 207 -40.16 22.97 -38.11
C VAL A 207 -41.62 22.52 -38.14
N ARG A 208 -42.15 21.92 -37.06
CA ARG A 208 -43.57 21.54 -36.98
C ARG A 208 -44.50 22.75 -36.99
N LEU A 209 -44.10 23.85 -36.35
CA LEU A 209 -44.93 25.05 -36.23
C LEU A 209 -44.84 25.97 -37.45
N ARG A 210 -43.78 25.87 -38.27
CA ARG A 210 -43.57 26.71 -39.47
C ARG A 210 -44.80 26.83 -40.37
N PRO A 211 -45.49 25.75 -40.79
CA PRO A 211 -46.63 25.88 -41.70
C PRO A 211 -47.76 26.76 -41.13
N SER A 212 -47.99 26.68 -39.81
CA SER A 212 -49.01 27.50 -39.15
C SER A 212 -48.55 28.96 -39.04
N LYS A 213 -47.29 29.20 -38.65
CA LYS A 213 -46.72 30.54 -38.57
C LYS A 213 -46.65 31.23 -39.93
N ASP A 214 -46.26 30.49 -40.96
CA ASP A 214 -46.20 30.96 -42.35
C ASP A 214 -47.60 31.32 -42.85
N LYS A 215 -48.61 30.48 -42.57
CA LYS A 215 -50.01 30.79 -42.89
C LYS A 215 -50.47 32.07 -42.19
N GLU A 216 -50.19 32.22 -40.90
CA GLU A 216 -50.55 33.42 -40.13
C GLU A 216 -49.85 34.68 -40.68
N ALA A 217 -48.56 34.58 -41.02
CA ALA A 217 -47.79 35.68 -41.60
C ALA A 217 -48.32 36.09 -42.99
N ILE A 218 -48.69 35.12 -43.83
CA ILE A 218 -49.32 35.37 -45.14
C ILE A 218 -50.65 36.10 -44.94
N GLU A 219 -51.49 35.62 -44.02
CA GLU A 219 -52.78 36.25 -43.71
C GLU A 219 -52.61 37.67 -43.15
N ALA A 220 -51.63 37.90 -42.28
CA ALA A 220 -51.30 39.25 -41.81
C ALA A 220 -50.83 40.18 -42.93
N TYR A 221 -50.00 39.68 -43.86
CA TYR A 221 -49.56 40.44 -45.02
C TYR A 221 -50.70 40.79 -45.98
N LYS A 222 -51.60 39.85 -46.27
CA LYS A 222 -52.80 40.10 -47.08
C LYS A 222 -53.70 41.18 -46.49
N ARG A 223 -53.74 41.33 -45.16
CA ARG A 223 -54.48 42.39 -44.48
C ARG A 223 -53.75 43.74 -44.44
N SER A 224 -52.50 43.82 -44.92
CA SER A 224 -51.73 45.06 -44.89
C SER A 224 -52.14 46.02 -46.02
N GLU A 225 -52.11 47.31 -45.74
CA GLU A 225 -52.42 48.37 -46.70
C GLU A 225 -51.51 48.32 -47.95
N ASN A 226 -50.24 47.92 -47.77
CA ASN A 226 -49.29 47.76 -48.88
C ASN A 226 -49.74 46.69 -49.88
N PHE A 227 -50.40 45.62 -49.42
CA PHE A 227 -50.93 44.57 -50.29
C PHE A 227 -52.11 45.08 -51.11
N GLU A 228 -53.07 45.78 -50.48
CA GLU A 228 -54.21 46.40 -51.16
C GLU A 228 -53.78 47.44 -52.21
N LEU A 229 -52.83 48.31 -51.85
CA LEU A 229 -52.25 49.29 -52.76
C LEU A 229 -51.51 48.61 -53.94
N GLY A 230 -50.85 47.49 -53.67
CA GLY A 230 -50.21 46.66 -54.69
C GLY A 230 -51.20 46.09 -55.69
N LEU A 231 -52.31 45.50 -55.21
CA LEU A 231 -53.39 44.98 -56.05
C LEU A 231 -54.03 46.08 -56.90
N THR A 232 -54.30 47.24 -56.31
CA THR A 232 -54.86 48.41 -57.01
C THR A 232 -53.95 48.85 -58.16
N ARG A 233 -52.63 48.93 -57.91
CA ARG A 233 -51.63 49.26 -58.95
C ARG A 233 -51.57 48.21 -60.06
N MET A 234 -51.58 46.92 -59.71
CA MET A 234 -51.57 45.83 -60.69
C MET A 234 -52.82 45.83 -61.58
N GLY A 235 -54.01 45.97 -60.97
CA GLY A 235 -55.28 46.05 -61.69
C GLY A 235 -55.29 47.20 -62.70
N ARG A 236 -54.78 48.37 -62.29
CA ARG A 236 -54.63 49.52 -63.19
C ARG A 236 -53.72 49.23 -64.38
N VAL A 237 -52.55 48.62 -64.16
CA VAL A 237 -51.61 48.31 -65.26
C VAL A 237 -52.20 47.29 -66.24
N SER A 238 -52.85 46.22 -65.73
CA SER A 238 -53.50 45.21 -66.57
C SER A 238 -54.67 45.79 -67.36
N TYR A 239 -55.46 46.67 -66.75
CA TYR A 239 -56.54 47.37 -67.42
C TYR A 239 -56.01 48.32 -68.49
N GLU A 240 -55.04 49.19 -68.17
CA GLU A 240 -54.40 50.09 -69.14
C GLU A 240 -53.76 49.34 -70.31
N TYR A 241 -53.17 48.17 -70.05
CA TYR A 241 -52.62 47.30 -71.10
C TYR A 241 -53.74 46.69 -71.96
N GLY A 242 -54.75 46.09 -71.33
CA GLY A 242 -55.91 45.50 -72.01
C GLY A 242 -56.65 46.53 -72.86
N TYR A 243 -56.95 47.69 -72.30
CA TYR A 243 -57.59 48.84 -72.96
C TYR A 243 -56.80 49.30 -74.18
N ARG A 244 -55.46 49.39 -74.10
CA ARG A 244 -54.62 49.72 -75.27
C ARG A 244 -54.73 48.66 -76.37
N ILE A 245 -54.81 47.38 -76.03
CA ILE A 245 -54.98 46.28 -76.99
C ILE A 245 -56.38 46.33 -77.63
N THR A 246 -57.45 46.50 -76.85
CA THR A 246 -58.82 46.62 -77.38
C THR A 246 -58.99 47.86 -78.23
N LEU A 247 -58.45 49.00 -77.80
CA LEU A 247 -58.45 50.23 -78.58
C LEU A 247 -57.70 50.03 -79.91
N GLY A 248 -56.53 49.38 -79.90
CA GLY A 248 -55.81 49.05 -81.13
C GLY A 248 -56.61 48.17 -82.10
N ARG A 249 -57.33 47.16 -81.57
CA ARG A 249 -58.23 46.30 -82.37
C ARG A 249 -59.45 47.07 -82.90
N PHE A 250 -60.01 47.97 -82.09
CA PHE A 250 -61.18 48.77 -82.43
C PHE A 250 -60.86 49.86 -83.47
N CYS A 251 -59.70 50.51 -83.36
CA CYS A 251 -59.19 51.43 -84.37
C CYS A 251 -58.86 50.74 -85.72
N SER A 252 -58.91 49.41 -85.77
CA SER A 252 -58.79 48.61 -87.01
C SER A 252 -60.15 48.32 -87.66
N CYS A 253 -61.28 48.72 -87.04
CA CYS A 253 -62.64 48.56 -87.55
C CYS A 253 -63.17 49.87 -88.21
N PRO A 254 -64.14 49.79 -89.15
CA PRO A 254 -64.60 50.93 -89.94
C PRO A 254 -65.32 52.02 -89.10
N PRO A 255 -65.38 53.28 -89.59
CA PRO A 255 -65.69 54.44 -88.75
C PRO A 255 -67.19 54.55 -88.45
N GLY A 256 -67.55 54.47 -87.17
CA GLY A 256 -68.92 54.73 -86.70
C GLY A 256 -69.25 54.41 -85.25
N SER A 257 -68.28 54.11 -84.38
CA SER A 257 -68.57 53.72 -82.99
C SER A 257 -67.71 54.52 -82.01
N GLU A 258 -68.36 55.21 -81.07
CA GLU A 258 -67.73 55.94 -79.96
C GLU A 258 -67.39 54.99 -78.80
N VAL A 259 -66.24 55.21 -78.16
CA VAL A 259 -65.81 54.49 -76.97
C VAL A 259 -65.90 55.42 -75.76
N GLU A 260 -66.52 54.93 -74.69
CA GLU A 260 -66.68 55.62 -73.41
C GLU A 260 -65.33 55.91 -72.74
N LYS A 261 -65.19 57.10 -72.13
CA LYS A 261 -63.96 57.57 -71.49
C LYS A 261 -63.62 56.69 -70.28
N ASP A 262 -62.32 56.42 -70.13
CA ASP A 262 -61.67 55.65 -69.06
C ASP A 262 -62.49 55.63 -67.74
N PRO A 263 -63.14 54.50 -67.42
CA PRO A 263 -64.00 54.38 -66.25
C PRO A 263 -63.25 54.49 -64.91
N PHE A 264 -61.92 54.53 -64.90
CA PHE A 264 -61.12 54.75 -63.67
C PHE A 264 -60.74 56.21 -63.42
N ALA A 265 -61.25 57.16 -64.23
CA ALA A 265 -60.97 58.57 -64.03
C ALA A 265 -61.60 59.15 -62.74
N SER A 266 -62.66 58.54 -62.17
CA SER A 266 -63.19 58.89 -60.84
C SER A 266 -64.15 57.81 -60.27
N HIS A 267 -63.74 57.15 -59.18
CA HIS A 267 -64.51 56.30 -58.24
C HIS A 267 -64.93 54.87 -58.69
N PRO A 268 -64.70 53.83 -57.86
CA PRO A 268 -65.05 52.44 -58.19
C PRO A 268 -66.52 52.15 -57.86
N VAL A 269 -67.30 51.69 -58.85
CA VAL A 269 -68.68 51.20 -58.69
C VAL A 269 -68.72 49.67 -58.47
N ASP A 270 -67.55 49.03 -58.27
CA ASP A 270 -67.46 47.58 -58.06
C ASP A 270 -67.69 47.13 -56.60
N LEU A 271 -68.33 47.96 -55.76
CA LEU A 271 -68.65 47.62 -54.37
C LEU A 271 -69.85 46.65 -54.22
N GLU A 272 -70.58 46.36 -55.30
CA GLU A 272 -71.79 45.51 -55.27
C GLU A 272 -71.60 44.12 -55.92
N VAL A 273 -70.38 43.79 -56.35
CA VAL A 273 -70.09 42.44 -56.85
C VAL A 273 -69.81 41.51 -55.66
N ASP A 274 -70.81 40.70 -55.31
CA ASP A 274 -70.71 39.67 -54.26
C ASP A 274 -69.70 38.59 -54.68
N MET A 275 -68.46 38.74 -54.24
CA MET A 275 -67.40 37.75 -54.43
C MET A 275 -67.40 36.79 -53.24
N PRO A 276 -67.59 35.47 -53.45
CA PRO A 276 -67.57 34.50 -52.36
C PRO A 276 -66.24 34.54 -51.60
N GLU A 277 -66.31 34.55 -50.27
CA GLU A 277 -65.14 34.69 -49.38
C GLU A 277 -64.09 33.59 -49.54
N ASP A 278 -64.49 32.41 -50.01
CA ASP A 278 -63.59 31.29 -50.30
C ASP A 278 -63.93 30.64 -51.65
N VAL A 279 -63.02 30.77 -52.62
CA VAL A 279 -63.01 29.95 -53.83
C VAL A 279 -61.97 28.85 -53.61
N PRO A 280 -62.36 27.57 -53.44
CA PRO A 280 -61.40 26.50 -53.18
C PRO A 280 -60.58 26.22 -54.44
N PHE A 281 -59.31 26.61 -54.41
CA PHE A 281 -58.31 26.15 -55.38
C PHE A 281 -57.80 24.77 -54.93
N ASP A 282 -57.99 23.76 -55.79
CA ASP A 282 -57.49 22.41 -55.55
C ASP A 282 -56.00 22.34 -55.94
N ASP A 283 -55.12 22.67 -55.00
CA ASP A 283 -53.66 22.61 -55.15
C ASP A 283 -53.09 21.20 -54.97
N ARG A 284 -53.93 20.15 -54.95
CA ARG A 284 -53.45 18.77 -54.91
C ARG A 284 -52.65 18.49 -56.19
N PRO A 285 -51.43 17.94 -56.09
CA PRO A 285 -50.74 17.45 -57.28
C PRO A 285 -51.62 16.37 -57.91
N LYS A 286 -51.94 16.52 -59.20
CA LYS A 286 -52.62 15.47 -59.96
C LYS A 286 -51.75 14.22 -59.89
N THR A 287 -52.17 13.24 -59.10
CA THR A 287 -51.62 11.89 -59.16
C THR A 287 -51.86 11.37 -60.58
N PRO A 288 -50.81 10.92 -61.31
CA PRO A 288 -51.02 10.22 -62.57
C PRO A 288 -51.79 8.94 -62.26
N GLY A 289 -52.87 8.69 -63.01
CA GLY A 289 -53.63 7.46 -62.92
C GLY A 289 -52.80 6.22 -63.25
N GLU A 290 -53.29 5.08 -62.77
CA GLU A 290 -52.81 3.72 -63.05
C GLU A 290 -52.52 3.43 -64.52
#